data_AF-A0A522TA43-F1
#
_entry.id   AF-A0A522TA43-F1
#
_cell.length_a   1.000
_cell.length_b   1.000
_cell.length_c   1.000
_cell.angle_alpha   90.00
_cell.angle_beta   90.00
_cell.angle_gamma   90.00
#
_symmetry.space_group_name_H-M   'P 1'
#
loop_
_entity.id
_entity.type
_entity.pdbx_description
1 polymer ?
#
loop_
_entity_poly.entity_id
_entity_poly.type
_entity_poly.pdbx_seq_one_letter_code
_entity_poly.pdbx_strand_id
1 'polypeptide(L)'
;MATAVRVVLNPQRRSPQAAALLETLQARVIGQRQALERVVDTYQTLLAGLNSRQRPLANFLFLGPTGSGKTHVVETLAEALFHSPQALIKVDCAEFQHSHEIAKLVGSPPGYLGHRETHPVLTQEAIDQHQTPEVPMSLVLFDEIEKASDALWQLLLGILDKATLTLGDNRHVSFARCMIFLTSNLGAGEMQSLMQAGLGFAPAGAGQEATLTGSVRHRLEAAAVAAAKRKFSPEFFNRLDHVVVFQPLDAAQLEQVLDLELNAVQARLAETQADGKQEPVQFRCTPAARAALLGEGTDLKFGARHLKRAIERRLVTPLASLLATHQVGNCDRIVVDSIAGVEGLSFLREAVARR
;
A
#
# COMPACT_ATOMS: atom_id res chain seq x y z
N MET A 1 14.87 -46.57 30.41
CA MET A 1 13.95 -45.76 29.58
C MET A 1 14.14 -44.31 29.96
N ALA A 2 14.64 -43.47 29.05
CA ALA A 2 14.80 -42.03 29.33
C ALA A 2 13.40 -41.38 29.38
N THR A 3 13.08 -40.73 30.48
CA THR A 3 11.83 -40.00 30.67
C THR A 3 11.83 -38.80 29.71
N ALA A 4 10.93 -38.81 28.73
CA ALA A 4 10.79 -37.71 27.79
C ALA A 4 10.28 -36.46 28.52
N VAL A 5 11.14 -35.44 28.65
CA VAL A 5 10.74 -34.12 29.15
C VAL A 5 9.92 -33.42 28.07
N ARG A 6 8.69 -33.05 28.41
CA ARG A 6 7.79 -32.29 27.52
C ARG A 6 7.94 -30.81 27.81
N VAL A 7 8.20 -30.00 26.79
CA VAL A 7 8.28 -28.54 26.86
C VAL A 7 7.09 -27.94 26.12
N VAL A 8 6.44 -26.94 26.71
CA VAL A 8 5.36 -26.19 26.07
C VAL A 8 5.96 -25.29 25.00
N LEU A 9 5.48 -25.41 23.76
CA LEU A 9 5.91 -24.57 22.64
C LEU A 9 4.93 -23.40 22.46
N ASN A 10 5.44 -22.24 22.04
CA ASN A 10 4.63 -21.05 21.76
C ASN A 10 4.44 -20.87 20.25
N PRO A 11 3.25 -21.16 19.68
CA PRO A 11 2.99 -21.01 18.25
C PRO A 11 2.88 -19.54 17.79
N GLN A 12 2.76 -18.59 18.71
CA GLN A 12 2.65 -17.16 18.39
C GLN A 12 4.03 -16.48 18.24
N ARG A 13 5.12 -17.20 18.51
CA ARG A 13 6.48 -16.65 18.38
C ARG A 13 6.89 -16.60 16.90
N ARG A 14 7.17 -15.39 16.41
CA ARG A 14 7.72 -15.16 15.06
C ARG A 14 9.21 -15.48 15.00
N SER A 15 9.68 -15.88 13.82
CA SER A 15 11.11 -15.94 13.51
C SER A 15 11.74 -14.54 13.52
N PRO A 16 13.06 -14.42 13.71
CA PRO A 16 13.74 -13.13 13.63
C PRO A 16 13.50 -12.40 12.31
N GLN A 17 13.48 -13.11 11.18
CA GLN A 17 13.20 -12.50 9.88
C GLN A 17 11.77 -11.95 9.79
N ALA A 18 10.77 -12.73 10.22
CA ALA A 18 9.38 -12.28 10.19
C ALA A 18 9.11 -11.12 11.16
N ALA A 19 9.76 -11.10 12.32
CA ALA A 19 9.68 -9.99 13.27
C ALA A 19 10.29 -8.70 12.69
N ALA A 20 11.49 -8.79 12.11
CA ALA A 20 12.15 -7.64 11.47
C ALA A 20 11.34 -7.10 10.27
N LEU A 21 10.73 -7.98 9.48
CA LEU A 21 9.83 -7.58 8.41
C LEU A 21 8.63 -6.80 8.96
N LEU A 22 7.96 -7.30 10.01
CA LEU A 22 6.81 -6.61 10.60
C LEU A 22 7.18 -5.22 11.13
N GLU A 23 8.31 -5.08 11.81
CA GLU A 23 8.81 -3.80 12.31
C GLU A 23 9.06 -2.81 11.16
N THR A 24 9.70 -3.28 10.08
CA THR A 24 9.96 -2.47 8.89
C THR A 24 8.66 -1.98 8.24
N LEU A 25 7.67 -2.86 8.12
CA LEU A 25 6.36 -2.50 7.56
C LEU A 25 5.61 -1.51 8.46
N GLN A 26 5.63 -1.72 9.79
CA GLN A 26 4.95 -0.85 10.76
C GLN A 26 5.55 0.55 10.83
N ALA A 27 6.84 0.70 10.56
CA ALA A 27 7.50 2.00 10.48
C ALA A 27 7.05 2.83 9.26
N ARG A 28 6.52 2.20 8.22
CA ARG A 28 6.19 2.84 6.92
C ARG A 28 4.70 2.83 6.57
N VAL A 29 3.92 1.96 7.21
CA VAL A 29 2.48 1.83 6.99
C VAL A 29 1.74 2.19 8.27
N ILE A 30 1.01 3.30 8.23
CA ILE A 30 0.20 3.77 9.34
C ILE A 30 -1.18 3.10 9.35
N GLY A 31 -1.64 2.68 10.52
CA GLY A 31 -3.01 2.23 10.78
C GLY A 31 -3.35 0.77 10.46
N GLN A 32 -2.77 0.15 9.44
CA GLN A 32 -3.31 -1.11 8.88
C GLN A 32 -2.71 -2.39 9.47
N ARG A 33 -2.56 -2.45 10.81
CA ARG A 33 -1.84 -3.53 11.51
C ARG A 33 -2.35 -4.94 11.17
N GLN A 34 -3.66 -5.11 11.03
CA GLN A 34 -4.25 -6.41 10.68
C GLN A 34 -3.75 -6.92 9.32
N ALA A 35 -3.62 -6.04 8.32
CA ALA A 35 -3.10 -6.42 7.01
C ALA A 35 -1.63 -6.86 7.11
N LEU A 36 -0.82 -6.08 7.85
CA LEU A 36 0.60 -6.36 8.04
C LEU A 36 0.84 -7.70 8.75
N GLU A 37 0.07 -7.97 9.82
CA GLU A 37 0.17 -9.23 10.56
C GLU A 37 -0.16 -10.44 9.67
N ARG A 38 -1.22 -10.37 8.86
CA ARG A 38 -1.58 -11.47 7.94
C ARG A 38 -0.51 -11.72 6.89
N VAL A 39 0.03 -10.66 6.29
CA VAL A 39 1.13 -10.76 5.33
C VAL A 39 2.37 -11.41 5.96
N VAL A 40 2.75 -10.97 7.15
CA VAL A 40 3.92 -11.51 7.86
C VAL A 40 3.71 -12.95 8.30
N ASP A 41 2.49 -13.33 8.69
CA ASP A 41 2.17 -14.72 9.05
C ASP A 41 2.27 -15.65 7.81
N THR A 42 1.86 -15.19 6.62
CA THR A 42 2.10 -15.93 5.36
C THR A 42 3.59 -16.04 5.06
N TYR A 43 4.37 -14.96 5.24
CA TYR A 43 5.82 -14.99 5.07
C TYR A 43 6.51 -15.96 6.06
N GLN A 44 6.08 -15.99 7.32
CA GLN A 44 6.53 -16.95 8.32
C GLN A 44 6.28 -18.41 7.89
N THR A 45 5.15 -18.67 7.23
CA THR A 45 4.80 -20.01 6.71
C THR A 45 5.70 -20.39 5.52
N LEU A 46 6.05 -19.42 4.67
CA LEU A 46 7.06 -19.59 3.62
C LEU A 46 8.43 -19.95 4.17
N LEU A 47 8.91 -19.23 5.19
CA LEU A 47 10.18 -19.53 5.84
C LEU A 47 10.22 -20.93 6.45
N ALA A 48 9.08 -21.42 6.95
CA ALA A 48 8.94 -22.78 7.47
C ALA A 48 8.84 -23.86 6.37
N GLY A 49 8.64 -23.47 5.11
CA GLY A 49 8.48 -24.40 3.98
C GLY A 49 7.18 -25.20 4.01
N LEU A 50 6.15 -24.73 4.75
CA LEU A 50 4.88 -25.45 4.95
C LEU A 50 3.79 -25.04 3.94
N ASN A 51 4.15 -24.31 2.89
CA ASN A 51 3.20 -23.83 1.89
C ASN A 51 2.81 -24.94 0.89
N SER A 52 1.58 -24.89 0.38
CA SER A 52 1.15 -25.74 -0.72
C SER A 52 1.93 -25.42 -2.00
N ARG A 53 2.26 -26.44 -2.80
CA ARG A 53 2.84 -26.26 -4.15
C ARG A 53 1.79 -26.18 -5.26
N GLN A 54 0.52 -26.39 -4.92
CA GLN A 54 -0.59 -26.43 -5.88
C GLN A 54 -1.47 -25.18 -5.83
N ARG A 55 -1.19 -24.26 -4.91
CA ARG A 55 -1.92 -23.01 -4.71
C ARG A 55 -0.95 -21.85 -4.59
N PRO A 56 -1.37 -20.61 -4.85
CA PRO A 56 -0.60 -19.45 -4.45
C PRO A 56 -0.27 -19.49 -2.96
N LEU A 57 0.76 -18.76 -2.54
CA LEU A 57 1.18 -18.70 -1.14
C LEU A 57 0.08 -18.16 -0.23
N ALA A 58 -0.64 -17.15 -0.72
CA ALA A 58 -1.90 -16.66 -0.17
C ALA A 58 -2.57 -15.73 -1.17
N ASN A 59 -3.90 -15.69 -1.12
CA ASN A 59 -4.78 -14.82 -1.87
C ASN A 59 -5.42 -13.80 -0.91
N PHE A 60 -5.05 -12.53 -1.05
CA PHE A 60 -5.54 -11.43 -0.22
C PHE A 60 -6.56 -10.59 -0.99
N LEU A 61 -7.68 -10.25 -0.35
CA LEU A 61 -8.58 -9.19 -0.80
C LEU A 61 -8.57 -8.04 0.21
N PHE A 62 -8.00 -6.91 -0.21
CA PHE A 62 -7.98 -5.66 0.54
C PHE A 62 -9.18 -4.80 0.15
N LEU A 63 -10.10 -4.61 1.09
CA LEU A 63 -11.30 -3.78 0.93
C LEU A 63 -11.09 -2.47 1.68
N GLY A 64 -11.55 -1.33 1.16
CA GLY A 64 -11.40 -0.07 1.89
C GLY A 64 -11.62 1.15 1.01
N PRO A 65 -11.78 2.35 1.59
CA PRO A 65 -11.87 3.57 0.81
C PRO A 65 -10.57 3.88 0.06
N THR A 66 -10.66 4.76 -0.94
CA THR A 66 -9.49 5.26 -1.67
C THR A 66 -8.54 5.98 -0.71
N GLY A 67 -7.23 5.77 -0.89
CA GLY A 67 -6.22 6.44 -0.07
C GLY A 67 -6.04 5.89 1.35
N SER A 68 -6.61 4.72 1.67
CA SER A 68 -6.40 4.03 2.95
C SER A 68 -5.09 3.23 3.05
N GLY A 69 -4.33 3.14 1.95
CA GLY A 69 -3.01 2.47 1.93
C GLY A 69 -3.01 1.02 1.42
N LYS A 70 -4.08 0.54 0.77
CA LYS A 70 -4.16 -0.84 0.22
C LYS A 70 -2.96 -1.20 -0.66
N THR A 71 -2.72 -0.42 -1.70
CA THR A 71 -1.60 -0.59 -2.65
C THR A 71 -0.26 -0.31 -1.96
N HIS A 72 -0.21 0.71 -1.09
CA HIS A 72 1.00 1.10 -0.36
C HIS A 72 1.53 -0.02 0.54
N VAL A 73 0.67 -0.83 1.15
CA VAL A 73 1.09 -2.03 1.93
C VAL A 73 1.89 -3.00 1.06
N VAL A 74 1.41 -3.26 -0.16
CA VAL A 74 2.05 -4.21 -1.08
C VAL A 74 3.35 -3.64 -1.63
N GLU A 75 3.38 -2.36 -1.99
CA GLU A 75 4.58 -1.65 -2.45
C GLU A 75 5.64 -1.59 -1.33
N THR A 76 5.23 -1.35 -0.08
CA THR A 76 6.13 -1.36 1.09
C THR A 76 6.67 -2.77 1.36
N LEU A 77 5.86 -3.81 1.18
CA LEU A 77 6.29 -5.20 1.27
C LEU A 77 7.32 -5.55 0.19
N ALA A 78 7.09 -5.11 -1.05
CA ALA A 78 8.03 -5.29 -2.15
C ALA A 78 9.37 -4.62 -1.84
N GLU A 79 9.33 -3.39 -1.33
CA GLU A 79 10.53 -2.66 -0.95
C GLU A 79 11.27 -3.34 0.21
N ALA A 80 10.56 -3.81 1.23
CA ALA A 80 11.17 -4.47 2.39
C ALA A 80 11.82 -5.83 2.05
N LEU A 81 11.27 -6.56 1.07
CA LEU A 81 11.77 -7.89 0.67
C LEU A 81 12.79 -7.84 -0.47
N PHE A 82 12.61 -6.93 -1.42
CA PHE A 82 13.37 -6.89 -2.69
C PHE A 82 14.11 -5.57 -2.91
N HIS A 83 14.11 -4.66 -1.93
CA HIS A 83 14.78 -3.36 -2.00
C HIS A 83 14.24 -2.44 -3.12
N SER A 84 13.04 -2.72 -3.63
CA SER A 84 12.37 -1.88 -4.63
C SER A 84 10.85 -1.93 -4.46
N PRO A 85 10.16 -0.79 -4.37
CA PRO A 85 8.70 -0.75 -4.32
C PRO A 85 8.05 -1.17 -5.65
N GLN A 86 8.83 -1.26 -6.72
CA GLN A 86 8.38 -1.72 -8.04
C GLN A 86 8.61 -3.23 -8.24
N ALA A 87 9.15 -3.93 -7.24
CA ALA A 87 9.41 -5.36 -7.30
C ALA A 87 8.14 -6.21 -7.10
N LEU A 88 7.11 -5.91 -7.89
CA LEU A 88 5.86 -6.66 -7.97
C LEU A 88 5.30 -6.56 -9.39
N ILE A 89 4.48 -7.54 -9.77
CA ILE A 89 3.65 -7.41 -10.96
C ILE A 89 2.39 -6.66 -10.56
N LYS A 90 2.15 -5.49 -11.16
CA LYS A 90 0.96 -4.69 -10.93
C LYS A 90 0.08 -4.69 -12.17
N VAL A 91 -1.18 -5.06 -12.00
CA VAL A 91 -2.22 -5.06 -13.02
C VAL A 91 -3.32 -4.10 -12.57
N ASP A 92 -3.53 -3.02 -13.31
CA ASP A 92 -4.67 -2.12 -13.11
C ASP A 92 -5.91 -2.75 -13.77
N CYS A 93 -6.84 -3.27 -12.96
CA CYS A 93 -8.04 -3.92 -13.46
C CYS A 93 -9.01 -2.96 -14.16
N ALA A 94 -8.85 -1.64 -14.01
CA ALA A 94 -9.61 -0.67 -14.75
C ALA A 94 -9.26 -0.66 -16.25
N GLU A 95 -8.08 -1.15 -16.65
CA GLU A 95 -7.67 -1.32 -18.06
C GLU A 95 -8.23 -2.60 -18.71
N PHE A 96 -9.00 -3.40 -17.97
CA PHE A 96 -9.54 -4.70 -18.41
C PHE A 96 -11.07 -4.76 -18.26
N GLN A 97 -11.73 -3.62 -18.53
CA GLN A 97 -13.18 -3.49 -18.49
C GLN A 97 -13.86 -4.24 -19.65
N HIS A 98 -13.13 -4.49 -20.74
CA HIS A 98 -13.64 -5.22 -21.88
C HIS A 98 -12.88 -6.54 -22.09
N SER A 99 -13.60 -7.60 -22.45
CA SER A 99 -13.04 -8.97 -22.53
C SER A 99 -11.87 -9.11 -23.51
N HIS A 100 -11.83 -8.30 -24.58
CA HIS A 100 -10.75 -8.36 -25.57
C HIS A 100 -9.42 -7.78 -25.04
N GLU A 101 -9.45 -6.96 -23.99
CA GLU A 101 -8.25 -6.38 -23.38
C GLU A 101 -7.42 -7.42 -22.62
N ILE A 102 -8.04 -8.54 -22.23
CA ILE A 102 -7.37 -9.65 -21.52
C ILE A 102 -6.22 -10.24 -22.34
N ALA A 103 -6.29 -10.15 -23.68
CA ALA A 103 -5.19 -10.56 -24.55
C ALA A 103 -3.88 -9.82 -24.23
N LYS A 104 -3.92 -8.61 -23.64
CA LYS A 104 -2.70 -7.91 -23.16
C LYS A 104 -2.04 -8.66 -21.99
N LEU A 105 -2.81 -9.37 -21.15
CA LEU A 105 -2.28 -10.15 -20.02
C LEU A 105 -1.77 -11.52 -20.46
N VAL A 106 -2.54 -12.23 -21.29
CA VAL A 106 -2.28 -13.63 -21.65
C VAL A 106 -1.65 -13.82 -23.03
N GLY A 107 -1.59 -12.78 -23.85
CA GLY A 107 -1.23 -12.85 -25.26
C GLY A 107 -2.39 -13.31 -26.14
N SER A 108 -2.42 -12.87 -27.39
CA SER A 108 -3.40 -13.37 -28.36
C SER A 108 -3.05 -14.81 -28.78
N PRO A 109 -4.02 -15.68 -29.10
CA PRO A 109 -3.73 -17.02 -29.61
C PRO A 109 -3.10 -17.01 -31.01
N PRO A 110 -2.33 -18.05 -31.38
CA PRO A 110 -1.84 -18.23 -32.75
C PRO A 110 -2.99 -18.21 -33.76
N GLY A 111 -2.84 -17.42 -34.84
CA GLY A 111 -3.85 -17.28 -35.88
C GLY A 111 -4.82 -16.10 -35.71
N TYR A 112 -4.74 -15.36 -34.59
CA TYR A 112 -5.46 -14.09 -34.41
C TYR A 112 -4.60 -12.88 -34.80
N LEU A 113 -5.25 -11.82 -35.29
CA LEU A 113 -4.62 -10.53 -35.56
C LEU A 113 -3.93 -10.01 -34.28
N GLY A 114 -2.68 -9.56 -34.41
CA GLY A 114 -1.89 -9.04 -33.29
C GLY A 114 -1.16 -10.09 -32.45
N HIS A 115 -1.18 -11.39 -32.79
CA HIS A 115 -0.45 -12.42 -32.03
C HIS A 115 1.05 -12.14 -31.84
N ARG A 116 1.71 -11.52 -32.83
CA ARG A 116 3.13 -11.14 -32.73
C ARG A 116 3.37 -9.80 -32.02
N GLU A 117 2.32 -9.01 -31.79
CA GLU A 117 2.40 -7.64 -31.28
C GLU A 117 1.91 -7.54 -29.83
N THR A 118 0.97 -8.40 -29.43
CA THR A 118 0.42 -8.46 -28.07
C THR A 118 1.19 -9.47 -27.22
N HIS A 119 2.30 -9.03 -26.63
CA HIS A 119 3.07 -9.86 -25.73
C HIS A 119 2.36 -10.04 -24.37
N PRO A 120 2.29 -11.27 -23.83
CA PRO A 120 1.73 -11.51 -22.51
C PRO A 120 2.55 -10.81 -21.42
N VAL A 121 1.86 -10.19 -20.47
CA VAL A 121 2.49 -9.58 -19.28
C VAL A 121 2.71 -10.61 -18.17
N LEU A 122 1.81 -11.58 -18.03
CA LEU A 122 1.84 -12.58 -16.95
C LEU A 122 2.67 -13.82 -17.34
N THR A 123 3.89 -13.64 -17.86
CA THR A 123 4.78 -14.77 -18.18
C THR A 123 5.51 -15.31 -16.95
N GLN A 124 6.07 -16.52 -17.06
CA GLN A 124 6.88 -17.10 -15.98
C GLN A 124 8.12 -16.24 -15.71
N GLU A 125 8.74 -15.68 -16.76
CA GLU A 125 9.90 -14.80 -16.63
C GLU A 125 9.54 -13.54 -15.84
N ALA A 126 8.40 -12.91 -16.14
CA ALA A 126 7.93 -11.74 -15.40
C ALA A 126 7.60 -12.08 -13.94
N ILE A 127 6.98 -13.24 -13.69
CA ILE A 127 6.65 -13.71 -12.34
C ILE A 127 7.91 -13.91 -11.52
N ASP A 128 8.93 -14.55 -12.07
CA ASP A 128 10.14 -14.92 -11.32
C ASP A 128 11.19 -13.79 -11.26
N GLN A 129 11.00 -12.68 -12.00
CA GLN A 129 12.04 -11.66 -12.22
C GLN A 129 12.63 -11.04 -10.94
N HIS A 130 11.87 -11.00 -9.85
CA HIS A 130 12.27 -10.40 -8.57
C HIS A 130 12.59 -11.43 -7.48
N GLN A 131 12.44 -12.73 -7.75
CA GLN A 131 12.74 -13.75 -6.77
C GLN A 131 14.24 -13.74 -6.44
N THR A 132 14.56 -13.92 -5.17
CA THR A 132 15.94 -14.07 -4.70
C THR A 132 16.10 -15.43 -4.01
N PRO A 133 17.34 -15.92 -3.83
CA PRO A 133 17.58 -17.14 -3.05
C PRO A 133 17.04 -17.05 -1.61
N GLU A 134 17.03 -15.84 -1.04
CA GLU A 134 16.57 -15.56 0.32
C GLU A 134 15.04 -15.42 0.39
N VAL A 135 14.43 -14.83 -0.64
CA VAL A 135 12.99 -14.59 -0.75
C VAL A 135 12.51 -15.20 -2.06
N PRO A 136 12.30 -16.53 -2.11
CA PRO A 136 11.98 -17.21 -3.36
C PRO A 136 10.46 -17.23 -3.55
N MET A 137 9.88 -16.03 -3.67
CA MET A 137 8.47 -15.75 -3.86
C MET A 137 8.28 -14.46 -4.65
N SER A 138 7.09 -14.29 -5.24
CA SER A 138 6.75 -13.10 -6.01
C SER A 138 5.50 -12.42 -5.46
N LEU A 139 5.36 -11.13 -5.73
CA LEU A 139 4.18 -10.35 -5.37
C LEU A 139 3.41 -10.00 -6.65
N VAL A 140 2.11 -10.26 -6.65
CA VAL A 140 1.21 -9.92 -7.76
C VAL A 140 0.03 -9.12 -7.22
N LEU A 141 -0.20 -7.93 -7.78
CA LEU A 141 -1.22 -6.99 -7.36
C LEU A 141 -2.22 -6.75 -8.49
N PHE A 142 -3.49 -7.03 -8.23
CA PHE A 142 -4.64 -6.65 -9.05
C PHE A 142 -5.34 -5.48 -8.39
N ASP A 143 -5.12 -4.27 -8.90
CA ASP A 143 -5.66 -3.02 -8.34
C ASP A 143 -7.06 -2.76 -8.90
N GLU A 144 -8.00 -2.32 -8.07
CA GLU A 144 -9.40 -2.00 -8.44
C GLU A 144 -10.17 -3.14 -9.13
N ILE A 145 -10.10 -4.36 -8.57
CA ILE A 145 -10.66 -5.58 -9.19
C ILE A 145 -12.17 -5.51 -9.50
N GLU A 146 -12.93 -4.66 -8.80
CA GLU A 146 -14.36 -4.47 -9.04
C GLU A 146 -14.70 -3.90 -10.43
N LYS A 147 -13.72 -3.28 -11.10
CA LYS A 147 -13.85 -2.68 -12.43
C LYS A 147 -13.55 -3.68 -13.57
N ALA A 148 -12.92 -4.81 -13.27
CA ALA A 148 -12.59 -5.82 -14.27
C ALA A 148 -13.84 -6.44 -14.91
N SER A 149 -13.67 -6.89 -16.16
CA SER A 149 -14.65 -7.73 -16.87
C SER A 149 -14.75 -9.13 -16.27
N ASP A 150 -15.90 -9.78 -16.48
CA ASP A 150 -16.15 -11.17 -16.05
C ASP A 150 -15.10 -12.16 -16.58
N ALA A 151 -14.57 -11.91 -17.78
CA ALA A 151 -13.56 -12.77 -18.38
C ALA A 151 -12.22 -12.70 -17.62
N LEU A 152 -11.85 -11.54 -17.05
CA LEU A 152 -10.67 -11.45 -16.18
C LEU A 152 -10.94 -12.16 -14.84
N TRP A 153 -12.16 -12.09 -14.32
CA TRP A 153 -12.53 -12.83 -13.11
C TRP A 153 -12.45 -14.35 -13.31
N GLN A 154 -12.91 -14.86 -14.45
CA GLN A 154 -12.80 -16.28 -14.81
C GLN A 154 -11.34 -16.74 -14.91
N LEU A 155 -10.49 -15.92 -15.51
CA LEU A 155 -9.05 -16.17 -15.55
C LEU A 155 -8.46 -16.25 -14.14
N LEU A 156 -8.81 -15.29 -13.28
CA LEU A 156 -8.33 -15.25 -11.91
C LEU A 156 -8.77 -16.46 -11.08
N LEU A 157 -9.96 -17.01 -11.29
CA LEU A 157 -10.41 -18.23 -10.58
C LEU A 157 -9.41 -19.38 -10.74
N GLY A 158 -8.89 -19.60 -11.94
CA GLY A 158 -7.88 -20.62 -12.21
C GLY A 158 -6.57 -20.36 -11.49
N ILE A 159 -6.13 -19.09 -11.47
CA ILE A 159 -4.92 -18.66 -10.77
C ILE A 159 -5.08 -18.83 -9.25
N LEU A 160 -6.16 -18.32 -8.67
CA LEU A 160 -6.39 -18.34 -7.22
C LEU A 160 -6.60 -19.76 -6.69
N ASP A 161 -7.19 -20.67 -7.48
CA ASP A 161 -7.39 -22.07 -7.08
C ASP A 161 -6.16 -22.96 -7.28
N LYS A 162 -5.59 -22.95 -8.50
CA LYS A 162 -4.60 -23.95 -8.94
C LYS A 162 -3.20 -23.37 -9.13
N ALA A 163 -3.04 -22.06 -8.93
CA ALA A 163 -1.79 -21.35 -9.18
C ALA A 163 -1.28 -21.55 -10.61
N THR A 164 -2.19 -21.65 -11.59
CA THR A 164 -1.83 -21.89 -13.00
C THR A 164 -2.59 -20.94 -13.91
N LEU A 165 -1.87 -20.39 -14.88
CA LEU A 165 -2.42 -19.64 -16.00
C LEU A 165 -1.94 -20.30 -17.31
N THR A 166 -2.83 -20.42 -18.28
CA THR A 166 -2.48 -20.82 -19.64
C THR A 166 -2.49 -19.58 -20.52
N LEU A 167 -1.35 -19.28 -21.16
CA LEU A 167 -1.20 -18.16 -22.09
C LEU A 167 -1.83 -18.48 -23.44
N GLY A 168 -2.04 -17.46 -24.27
CA GLY A 168 -2.60 -17.60 -25.62
C GLY A 168 -1.76 -18.49 -26.53
N ASP A 169 -0.45 -18.59 -26.30
CA ASP A 169 0.48 -19.48 -26.99
C ASP A 169 0.55 -20.90 -26.39
N ASN A 170 -0.37 -21.23 -25.47
CA ASN A 170 -0.46 -22.49 -24.72
C ASN A 170 0.68 -22.76 -23.73
N ARG A 171 1.58 -21.80 -23.45
CA ARG A 171 2.53 -21.94 -22.35
C ARG A 171 1.79 -21.85 -21.00
N HIS A 172 2.27 -22.64 -20.03
CA HIS A 172 1.76 -22.60 -18.66
C HIS A 172 2.64 -21.72 -17.79
N VAL A 173 2.01 -20.93 -16.92
CA VAL A 173 2.66 -20.06 -15.95
C VAL A 173 2.19 -20.46 -14.56
N SER A 174 3.14 -20.63 -13.64
CA SER A 174 2.88 -21.02 -12.26
C SER A 174 2.91 -19.81 -11.33
N PHE A 175 1.87 -19.71 -10.50
CA PHE A 175 1.71 -18.74 -9.43
C PHE A 175 1.91 -19.39 -8.04
N ALA A 176 2.42 -20.62 -7.97
CA ALA A 176 2.52 -21.37 -6.72
C ALA A 176 3.44 -20.70 -5.67
N ARG A 177 4.34 -19.83 -6.13
CA ARG A 177 5.24 -19.03 -5.28
C ARG A 177 4.81 -17.57 -5.16
N CYS A 178 3.58 -17.24 -5.53
CA CYS A 178 3.08 -15.87 -5.50
C CYS A 178 2.23 -15.61 -4.25
N MET A 179 2.45 -14.48 -3.59
CA MET A 179 1.39 -13.84 -2.80
C MET A 179 0.59 -12.93 -3.73
N ILE A 180 -0.71 -13.18 -3.81
CA ILE A 180 -1.61 -12.47 -4.72
C ILE A 180 -2.46 -11.51 -3.91
N PHE A 181 -2.45 -10.23 -4.30
CA PHE A 181 -3.19 -9.16 -3.67
C PHE A 181 -4.22 -8.62 -4.64
N LEU A 182 -5.46 -8.52 -4.19
CA LEU A 182 -6.53 -7.86 -4.89
C LEU A 182 -6.97 -6.67 -4.05
N THR A 183 -7.05 -5.48 -4.63
CA THR A 183 -7.59 -4.30 -3.95
C THR A 183 -8.97 -3.99 -4.50
N SER A 184 -9.83 -3.48 -3.62
CA SER A 184 -11.13 -2.99 -4.04
C SER A 184 -11.60 -1.82 -3.21
N ASN A 185 -12.29 -0.89 -3.87
CA ASN A 185 -12.97 0.23 -3.22
C ASN A 185 -14.44 -0.08 -2.90
N LEU A 186 -14.87 -1.34 -3.04
CA LEU A 186 -16.22 -1.77 -2.68
C LEU A 186 -16.53 -1.48 -1.20
N GLY A 187 -17.75 -1.02 -0.95
CA GLY A 187 -18.22 -0.64 0.37
C GLY A 187 -17.71 0.72 0.87
N ALA A 188 -16.85 1.43 0.12
CA ALA A 188 -16.32 2.73 0.54
C ALA A 188 -17.42 3.77 0.84
N GLY A 189 -18.46 3.85 0.01
CA GLY A 189 -19.58 4.78 0.22
C GLY A 189 -20.45 4.43 1.44
N GLU A 190 -20.65 3.12 1.70
CA GLU A 190 -21.38 2.64 2.89
C GLU A 190 -20.57 2.90 4.16
N MET A 191 -19.25 2.65 4.12
CA MET A 191 -18.33 2.98 5.20
C MET A 191 -18.33 4.47 5.52
N GLN A 192 -18.28 5.33 4.49
CA GLN A 192 -18.32 6.78 4.67
C GLN A 192 -19.65 7.24 5.29
N SER A 193 -20.78 6.70 4.82
CA SER A 193 -22.11 6.99 5.38
C SER A 193 -22.21 6.58 6.86
N LEU A 194 -21.68 5.41 7.22
CA LEU A 194 -21.69 4.92 8.60
C LEU A 194 -20.84 5.79 9.53
N MET A 195 -19.70 6.30 9.05
CA MET A 195 -18.86 7.23 9.81
C MET A 195 -19.58 8.57 10.05
N GLN A 196 -20.25 9.11 9.02
CA GLN A 196 -21.02 10.35 9.15
C GLN A 196 -22.22 10.18 10.09
N ALA A 197 -22.93 9.06 10.01
CA ALA A 197 -24.04 8.75 10.90
C ALA A 197 -23.57 8.55 12.35
N GLY A 198 -22.42 7.91 12.58
CA GLY A 198 -21.84 7.76 13.91
C GLY A 198 -21.47 9.08 14.60
N LEU A 199 -21.09 10.10 13.82
CA LEU A 199 -20.83 11.45 14.31
C LEU A 199 -22.11 12.25 14.63
N GLY A 200 -23.23 11.94 13.96
CA GLY A 200 -24.53 12.64 14.15
C GLY A 200 -25.37 12.18 15.34
N PHE A 201 -25.01 11.09 16.02
CA PHE A 201 -25.72 10.55 17.19
C PHE A 201 -24.92 10.63 18.50
N ALA A 202 -23.74 11.25 18.50
CA ALA A 202 -23.01 11.54 19.73
C ALA A 202 -23.66 12.76 20.42
N PRO A 203 -24.14 12.65 21.68
CA PRO A 203 -24.70 13.79 22.38
C PRO A 203 -23.65 14.90 22.49
N ALA A 204 -24.03 16.13 22.12
CA ALA A 204 -23.21 17.32 22.23
C ALA A 204 -22.84 17.55 23.71
N GLY A 205 -21.65 17.11 24.11
CA GLY A 205 -21.21 17.19 25.50
C GLY A 205 -20.03 16.31 25.91
N ALA A 206 -19.57 15.39 25.06
CA ALA A 206 -18.33 14.65 25.31
C ALA A 206 -17.23 15.12 24.33
N GLY A 207 -16.31 15.96 24.83
CA GLY A 207 -15.03 16.22 24.18
C GLY A 207 -14.14 14.98 24.23
N GLN A 208 -14.53 13.94 23.50
CA GLN A 208 -13.71 12.76 23.25
C GLN A 208 -13.41 12.71 21.77
N GLU A 209 -12.14 12.96 21.45
CA GLU A 209 -11.52 12.64 20.16
C GLU A 209 -12.07 11.29 19.68
N ALA A 210 -12.61 11.31 18.45
CA ALA A 210 -13.26 10.18 17.81
C ALA A 210 -12.27 9.03 17.56
N THR A 211 -11.87 8.34 18.61
CA THR A 211 -11.32 6.99 18.52
C THR A 211 -12.45 6.10 18.04
N LEU A 212 -12.33 5.60 16.81
CA LEU A 212 -13.23 4.60 16.23
C LEU A 212 -13.46 3.47 17.24
N THR A 213 -14.61 3.49 17.92
CA THR A 213 -14.97 2.48 18.92
C THR A 213 -15.00 1.10 18.25
N GLY A 214 -14.65 0.04 18.98
CA GLY A 214 -14.61 -1.33 18.42
C GLY A 214 -15.93 -1.76 17.75
N SER A 215 -17.07 -1.24 18.21
CA SER A 215 -18.40 -1.45 17.61
C SER A 215 -18.55 -0.82 16.22
N VAL A 216 -17.96 0.37 16.00
CA VAL A 216 -18.00 1.06 14.70
C VAL A 216 -17.12 0.31 13.70
N ARG A 217 -15.92 -0.12 14.11
CA ARG A 217 -15.01 -0.91 13.26
C ARG A 217 -15.68 -2.19 12.76
N HIS A 218 -16.32 -2.95 13.65
CA HIS A 218 -17.03 -4.17 13.28
C HIS A 218 -18.18 -3.91 12.28
N ARG A 219 -18.90 -2.78 12.41
CA ARG A 219 -19.95 -2.40 11.45
C ARG A 219 -19.38 -2.04 10.08
N LEU A 220 -18.26 -1.32 10.04
CA LEU A 220 -17.55 -0.98 8.80
C LEU A 220 -17.05 -2.26 8.10
N GLU A 221 -16.44 -3.16 8.86
CA GLU A 221 -15.99 -4.47 8.36
C GLU A 221 -17.14 -5.28 7.77
N ALA A 222 -18.25 -5.38 8.51
CA ALA A 222 -19.43 -6.10 8.05
C ALA A 222 -20.02 -5.49 6.76
N ALA A 223 -20.09 -4.17 6.66
CA ALA A 223 -20.58 -3.48 5.47
C ALA A 223 -19.68 -3.72 4.25
N ALA A 224 -18.36 -3.55 4.41
CA ALA A 224 -17.41 -3.78 3.32
C ALA A 224 -17.45 -5.24 2.81
N VAL A 225 -17.48 -6.20 3.73
CA VAL A 225 -17.58 -7.63 3.38
C VAL A 225 -18.92 -7.96 2.72
N ALA A 226 -20.03 -7.38 3.18
CA ALA A 226 -21.34 -7.56 2.56
C ALA A 226 -21.38 -6.97 1.14
N ALA A 227 -20.78 -5.80 0.92
CA ALA A 227 -20.64 -5.22 -0.42
C ALA A 227 -19.81 -6.11 -1.35
N ALA A 228 -18.67 -6.62 -0.87
CA ALA A 228 -17.83 -7.54 -1.62
C ALA A 228 -18.58 -8.84 -2.00
N LYS A 229 -19.30 -9.45 -1.05
CA LYS A 229 -20.10 -10.67 -1.31
C LYS A 229 -21.26 -10.50 -2.28
N ARG A 230 -21.77 -9.27 -2.46
CA ARG A 230 -22.79 -8.97 -3.48
C ARG A 230 -22.19 -8.85 -4.88
N LYS A 231 -20.94 -8.37 -4.98
CA LYS A 231 -20.26 -8.13 -6.26
C LYS A 231 -19.51 -9.37 -6.76
N PHE A 232 -18.82 -10.08 -5.87
CA PHE A 232 -18.04 -11.28 -6.21
C PHE A 232 -18.87 -12.55 -6.05
N SER A 233 -18.67 -13.51 -6.96
CA SER A 233 -19.32 -14.82 -6.85
C SER A 233 -18.85 -15.57 -5.59
N PRO A 234 -19.69 -16.43 -5.00
CA PRO A 234 -19.27 -17.28 -3.88
C PRO A 234 -18.05 -18.13 -4.22
N GLU A 235 -17.95 -18.61 -5.46
CA GLU A 235 -16.80 -19.38 -5.94
C GLU A 235 -15.50 -18.59 -5.82
N PHE A 236 -15.50 -17.33 -6.28
CA PHE A 236 -14.34 -16.44 -6.20
C PHE A 236 -13.99 -16.13 -4.75
N PHE A 237 -14.99 -15.77 -3.94
CA PHE A 237 -14.79 -15.41 -2.55
C PHE A 237 -14.18 -16.55 -1.73
N ASN A 238 -14.56 -17.80 -2.02
CA ASN A 238 -14.03 -19.00 -1.37
C ASN A 238 -12.57 -19.34 -1.77
N ARG A 239 -11.99 -18.65 -2.75
CA ARG A 239 -10.56 -18.79 -3.11
C ARG A 239 -9.65 -17.80 -2.38
N LEU A 240 -10.23 -16.86 -1.63
CA LEU A 240 -9.50 -15.86 -0.87
C LEU A 240 -9.14 -16.44 0.50
N ASP A 241 -7.86 -16.43 0.85
CA ASP A 241 -7.39 -16.87 2.18
C ASP A 241 -7.62 -15.78 3.23
N HIS A 242 -7.47 -14.52 2.81
CA HIS A 242 -7.53 -13.37 3.70
C HIS A 242 -8.34 -12.23 3.07
N VAL A 243 -9.47 -11.88 3.70
CA VAL A 243 -10.22 -10.66 3.38
C VAL A 243 -9.96 -9.66 4.50
N VAL A 244 -9.31 -8.54 4.16
CA VAL A 244 -8.87 -7.52 5.13
C VAL A 244 -9.53 -6.20 4.79
N VAL A 245 -10.19 -5.60 5.77
CA VAL A 245 -10.87 -4.31 5.60
C VAL A 245 -9.98 -3.20 6.17
N PHE A 246 -9.55 -2.32 5.28
CA PHE A 246 -8.75 -1.15 5.57
C PHE A 246 -9.65 -0.05 6.09
N GLN A 247 -9.24 0.51 7.22
CA GLN A 247 -9.97 1.61 7.84
C GLN A 247 -9.47 2.93 7.24
N PRO A 248 -10.37 3.91 7.04
CA PRO A 248 -9.95 5.28 6.76
C PRO A 248 -9.07 5.81 7.89
N LEU A 249 -8.07 6.61 7.52
CA LEU A 249 -7.09 7.17 8.44
C LEU A 249 -7.73 8.28 9.28
N ASP A 250 -7.50 8.25 10.59
CA ASP A 250 -7.88 9.35 11.49
C ASP A 250 -6.88 10.52 11.40
N ALA A 251 -7.20 11.65 12.04
CA ALA A 251 -6.37 12.86 11.98
C ALA A 251 -4.95 12.64 12.52
N ALA A 252 -4.79 11.84 13.58
CA ALA A 252 -3.49 11.54 14.16
C ALA A 252 -2.66 10.65 13.22
N GLN A 253 -3.30 9.68 12.58
CA GLN A 253 -2.68 8.83 11.56
C GLN A 253 -2.29 9.64 10.31
N LEU A 254 -3.11 10.59 9.89
CA LEU A 254 -2.78 11.48 8.77
C LEU A 254 -1.56 12.36 9.07
N GLU A 255 -1.42 12.87 10.31
CA GLU A 255 -0.21 13.57 10.76
C GLU A 255 1.03 12.67 10.70
N GLN A 256 0.92 11.41 11.12
CA GLN A 256 2.03 10.44 11.00
C GLN A 256 2.40 10.16 9.54
N VAL A 257 1.42 10.07 8.65
CA VAL A 257 1.67 9.93 7.20
C VAL A 257 2.37 11.18 6.66
N LEU A 258 1.96 12.38 7.08
CA LEU A 258 2.65 13.62 6.72
C LEU A 258 4.12 13.61 7.19
N ASP A 259 4.39 13.15 8.41
CA ASP A 259 5.77 13.02 8.91
C ASP A 259 6.62 12.11 8.03
N LEU A 260 6.08 10.97 7.58
CA LEU A 260 6.79 10.06 6.67
C LEU A 260 7.13 10.74 5.34
N GLU A 261 6.18 11.46 4.74
CA GLU A 261 6.39 12.15 3.47
C GLU A 261 7.39 13.32 3.59
N LEU A 262 7.32 14.10 4.68
CA LEU A 262 8.28 15.17 4.94
C LEU A 262 9.69 14.62 5.18
N ASN A 263 9.82 13.51 5.90
CA ASN A 263 11.10 12.83 6.11
C ASN A 263 11.69 12.30 4.79
N ALA A 264 10.85 11.80 3.88
CA ALA A 264 11.30 11.38 2.56
C ALA A 264 11.83 12.56 1.72
N VAL A 265 11.20 13.74 1.80
CA VAL A 265 11.72 14.97 1.18
C VAL A 265 13.07 15.36 1.80
N GLN A 266 13.18 15.30 3.13
CA GLN A 266 14.43 15.63 3.84
C GLN A 266 15.58 14.66 3.49
N ALA A 267 15.29 13.37 3.33
CA ALA A 267 16.27 12.37 2.90
C ALA A 267 16.77 12.65 1.47
N ARG A 268 15.87 12.99 0.54
CA ARG A 268 16.23 13.34 -0.86
C ARG A 268 17.15 14.58 -0.92
N LEU A 269 16.91 15.58 -0.06
CA LEU A 269 17.79 16.75 0.06
C LEU A 269 19.19 16.34 0.54
N ALA A 270 19.24 15.45 1.54
CA ALA A 270 20.51 14.96 2.08
C ALA A 270 21.32 14.18 1.05
N GLU A 271 20.68 13.32 0.25
CA GLU A 271 21.33 12.55 -0.83
C GLU A 271 21.89 13.47 -1.93
N THR A 272 21.13 14.48 -2.33
CA THR A 272 21.54 15.41 -3.41
C THR A 272 22.73 16.28 -2.99
N GLN A 273 22.86 16.57 -1.69
CA GLN A 273 23.91 17.42 -1.12
C GLN A 273 25.06 16.62 -0.50
N ALA A 274 25.09 15.30 -0.68
CA ALA A 274 26.07 14.37 -0.11
C ALA A 274 27.48 14.46 -0.73
N ASP A 275 27.96 15.66 -1.08
CA ASP A 275 29.30 15.89 -1.64
C ASP A 275 30.41 15.92 -0.55
N GLY A 276 30.15 15.25 0.58
CA GLY A 276 31.14 14.83 1.58
C GLY A 276 31.74 15.90 2.50
N LYS A 277 31.39 17.19 2.37
CA LYS A 277 32.04 18.28 3.13
C LYS A 277 31.11 19.23 3.90
N GLN A 278 29.80 19.18 3.70
CA GLN A 278 28.86 20.13 4.30
C GLN A 278 27.59 19.41 4.76
N GLU A 279 27.00 19.88 5.87
CA GLU A 279 25.70 19.38 6.31
C GLU A 279 24.63 19.77 5.29
N PRO A 280 23.70 18.86 4.97
CA PRO A 280 22.61 19.18 4.06
C PRO A 280 21.66 20.18 4.70
N VAL A 281 20.94 20.90 3.84
CA VAL A 281 19.86 21.80 4.22
C VAL A 281 18.81 21.02 4.99
N GLN A 282 18.44 21.55 6.14
CA GLN A 282 17.37 20.99 6.96
C GLN A 282 16.16 21.90 6.90
N PHE A 283 14.96 21.32 6.91
CA PHE A 283 13.74 22.10 7.06
C PHE A 283 12.87 21.56 8.20
N ARG A 284 12.10 22.46 8.81
CA ARG A 284 11.05 22.12 9.77
C ARG A 284 9.77 22.84 9.41
N CYS A 285 8.65 22.13 9.44
CA CYS A 285 7.32 22.70 9.21
C CYS A 285 6.67 23.10 10.54
N THR A 286 6.12 24.32 10.62
CA THR A 286 5.31 24.74 11.77
C THR A 286 3.97 23.98 11.81
N PRO A 287 3.26 23.95 12.95
CA PRO A 287 1.91 23.38 13.01
C PRO A 287 0.95 24.00 11.98
N ALA A 288 1.07 25.31 11.70
CA ALA A 288 0.27 25.99 10.70
C ALA A 288 0.57 25.50 9.27
N ALA A 289 1.84 25.29 8.93
CA ALA A 289 2.22 24.69 7.65
C ALA A 289 1.73 23.25 7.51
N ARG A 290 1.83 22.44 8.58
CA ARG A 290 1.33 21.05 8.60
C ARG A 290 -0.19 21.01 8.38
N ALA A 291 -0.93 21.85 9.09
CA ALA A 291 -2.39 21.97 8.92
C ALA A 291 -2.77 22.41 7.50
N ALA A 292 -2.02 23.34 6.89
CA ALA A 292 -2.24 23.75 5.51
C ALA A 292 -1.99 22.62 4.50
N LEU A 293 -0.91 21.84 4.69
CA LEU A 293 -0.59 20.67 3.86
C LEU A 293 -1.65 19.58 3.98
N LEU A 294 -2.13 19.28 5.19
CA LEU A 294 -3.20 18.31 5.40
C LEU A 294 -4.55 18.80 4.86
N GLY A 295 -4.89 20.07 5.06
CA GLY A 295 -6.15 20.64 4.57
C GLY A 295 -6.26 20.63 3.04
N GLU A 296 -5.14 20.79 2.33
CA GLU A 296 -5.10 20.68 0.86
C GLU A 296 -4.92 19.23 0.39
N GLY A 297 -4.13 18.44 1.12
CA GLY A 297 -3.66 17.11 0.72
C GLY A 297 -4.58 15.97 1.13
N THR A 298 -5.56 16.21 2.00
CA THR A 298 -6.46 15.18 2.52
C THR A 298 -7.94 15.54 2.31
N ASP A 299 -8.73 14.53 1.97
CA ASP A 299 -10.19 14.61 1.90
C ASP A 299 -10.75 13.33 2.56
N LEU A 300 -11.88 13.47 3.27
CA LEU A 300 -12.70 12.36 3.75
C LEU A 300 -13.01 11.32 2.66
N LYS A 301 -13.06 11.71 1.38
CA LYS A 301 -13.32 10.81 0.25
C LYS A 301 -12.08 10.13 -0.34
N PHE A 302 -10.94 10.81 -0.34
CA PHE A 302 -9.74 10.37 -1.06
C PHE A 302 -8.55 10.03 -0.16
N GLY A 303 -8.70 10.18 1.16
CA GLY A 303 -7.66 9.90 2.15
C GLY A 303 -6.41 10.74 1.89
N ALA A 304 -5.23 10.14 2.05
CA ALA A 304 -3.95 10.79 1.83
C ALA A 304 -3.50 10.81 0.35
N ARG A 305 -4.37 10.45 -0.61
CA ARG A 305 -3.99 10.31 -2.04
C ARG A 305 -3.42 11.60 -2.63
N HIS A 306 -3.91 12.75 -2.20
CA HIS A 306 -3.47 14.06 -2.70
C HIS A 306 -2.30 14.65 -1.93
N LEU A 307 -1.91 14.06 -0.79
CA LEU A 307 -0.92 14.62 0.12
C LEU A 307 0.45 14.78 -0.54
N LYS A 308 0.91 13.74 -1.25
CA LYS A 308 2.16 13.80 -2.03
C LYS A 308 2.17 14.97 -3.01
N ARG A 309 1.07 15.18 -3.74
CA ARG A 309 0.95 16.29 -4.70
C ARG A 309 0.93 17.65 -4.02
N ALA A 310 0.23 17.77 -2.88
CA ALA A 310 0.21 18.99 -2.09
C ALA A 310 1.63 19.34 -1.60
N ILE A 311 2.36 18.36 -1.07
CA ILE A 311 3.76 18.51 -0.65
C ILE A 311 4.65 18.90 -1.84
N GLU A 312 4.54 18.21 -2.98
CA GLU A 312 5.33 18.51 -4.17
C GLU A 312 5.14 19.98 -4.62
N ARG A 313 3.88 20.43 -4.64
CA ARG A 313 3.48 21.76 -5.12
C ARG A 313 3.82 22.87 -4.12
N ARG A 314 3.54 22.67 -2.83
CA ARG A 314 3.59 23.70 -1.79
C ARG A 314 4.94 23.74 -1.08
N LEU A 315 5.66 22.63 -1.03
CA LEU A 315 6.94 22.51 -0.33
C LEU A 315 8.11 22.28 -1.29
N VAL A 316 8.09 21.18 -2.06
CA VAL A 316 9.24 20.74 -2.87
C VAL A 316 9.55 21.75 -3.98
N THR A 317 8.55 22.19 -4.72
CA THR A 317 8.73 23.11 -5.87
C THR A 317 9.28 24.48 -5.45
N PRO A 318 8.72 25.15 -4.42
CA PRO A 318 9.33 26.38 -3.91
C PRO A 318 10.72 26.16 -3.31
N LEU A 319 10.93 25.08 -2.57
CA LEU A 319 12.23 24.77 -1.97
C LEU A 319 13.32 24.55 -3.05
N ALA A 320 13.00 23.82 -4.12
CA ALA A 320 13.89 23.64 -5.25
C ALA A 320 14.26 24.98 -5.91
N SER A 321 13.31 25.90 -6.02
CA SER A 321 13.55 27.24 -6.57
C SER A 321 14.47 28.08 -5.67
N LEU A 322 14.31 28.00 -4.34
CA LEU A 322 15.17 28.68 -3.37
C LEU A 322 16.61 28.14 -3.40
N LEU A 323 16.78 26.83 -3.56
CA LEU A 323 18.09 26.19 -3.70
C LEU A 323 18.75 26.55 -5.05
N ALA A 324 18.00 26.48 -6.14
CA ALA A 324 18.50 26.79 -7.49
C ALA A 324 18.89 28.26 -7.67
N THR A 325 18.22 29.17 -6.95
CA THR A 325 18.57 30.61 -6.93
C THR A 325 19.62 30.96 -5.87
N HIS A 326 20.16 29.97 -5.16
CA HIS A 326 21.16 30.15 -4.09
C HIS A 326 20.72 31.08 -2.96
N GLN A 327 19.41 31.25 -2.74
CA GLN A 327 18.89 31.98 -1.58
C GLN A 327 19.07 31.19 -0.28
N VAL A 328 19.09 29.87 -0.41
CA VAL A 328 19.42 28.91 0.65
C VAL A 328 20.73 28.24 0.27
N GLY A 329 21.71 28.34 1.16
CA GLY A 329 22.99 27.65 1.05
C GLY A 329 23.01 26.34 1.82
N ASN A 330 24.05 25.53 1.63
CA ASN A 330 24.28 24.34 2.45
C ASN A 330 24.40 24.72 3.94
N CYS A 331 24.07 23.78 4.82
CA CYS A 331 23.95 23.95 6.27
C CYS A 331 22.81 24.89 6.75
N ASP A 332 21.98 25.44 5.86
CA ASP A 332 20.86 26.28 6.28
C ASP A 332 19.73 25.46 6.90
N ARG A 333 19.10 26.07 7.91
CA ARG A 333 17.88 25.57 8.53
C ARG A 333 16.71 26.45 8.09
N ILE A 334 15.73 25.83 7.46
CA ILE A 334 14.55 26.50 6.94
C ILE A 334 13.36 26.20 7.85
N VAL A 335 12.64 27.24 8.26
CA VAL A 335 11.34 27.13 8.89
C VAL A 335 10.29 27.40 7.82
N VAL A 336 9.45 26.39 7.58
CA VAL A 336 8.32 26.48 6.66
C VAL A 336 7.07 26.78 7.46
N ASP A 337 6.43 27.91 7.17
CA ASP A 337 5.26 28.41 7.88
C ASP A 337 4.08 28.70 6.95
N SER A 338 2.88 28.82 7.49
CA SER A 338 1.68 29.25 6.77
C SER A 338 1.17 30.54 7.42
N ILE A 339 1.42 31.68 6.76
CA ILE A 339 1.05 33.00 7.26
C ILE A 339 -0.31 33.40 6.68
N ALA A 340 -1.24 33.80 7.55
CA ALA A 340 -2.56 34.26 7.13
C ALA A 340 -2.46 35.45 6.17
N GLY A 341 -3.07 35.32 4.98
CA GLY A 341 -3.09 36.37 3.96
C GLY A 341 -1.97 36.29 2.91
N VAL A 342 -1.02 35.36 3.05
CA VAL A 342 -0.03 35.06 2.00
C VAL A 342 -0.49 33.80 1.25
N GLU A 343 -0.51 33.85 -0.09
CA GLU A 343 -0.81 32.66 -0.88
C GLU A 343 0.38 31.68 -0.83
N GLY A 344 0.18 30.54 -0.17
CA GLY A 344 1.16 29.44 -0.12
C GLY A 344 1.94 29.37 1.20
N LEU A 345 2.99 28.55 1.20
CA LEU A 345 3.89 28.41 2.35
C LEU A 345 4.98 29.48 2.30
N SER A 346 5.30 30.04 3.47
CA SER A 346 6.40 30.99 3.67
C SER A 346 7.64 30.25 4.14
N PHE A 347 8.81 30.63 3.62
CA PHE A 347 10.09 29.99 3.90
C PHE A 347 11.00 30.99 4.60
N LEU A 348 11.40 30.69 5.84
CA LEU A 348 12.20 31.55 6.69
C LEU A 348 13.53 30.86 6.99
N ARG A 349 14.65 31.57 6.86
CA ARG A 349 15.96 31.05 7.27
C ARG A 349 16.15 31.26 8.77
N GLU A 350 16.44 30.19 9.50
CA GLU A 350 16.77 30.25 10.92
C GLU A 350 18.22 30.70 11.06
N ALA A 351 18.44 31.92 11.56
CA ALA A 351 19.78 32.42 11.81
C ALA A 351 20.40 31.65 12.98
N VAL A 352 21.44 30.86 12.70
CA VAL A 352 22.29 30.33 13.78
C VAL A 352 23.05 31.52 14.36
N ALA A 353 22.67 31.97 15.55
CA ALA A 353 23.47 32.94 16.30
C ALA A 353 24.87 32.35 16.50
N ARG A 354 25.86 32.84 15.74
CA ARG A 354 27.27 32.52 15.98
C ARG A 354 27.60 33.02 17.38
N ARG A 355 27.80 32.09 18.32
CA ARG A 355 28.43 32.39 19.61
C ARG A 355 29.92 32.58 19.41
#